data_AF-A0A2H9PY75-F1
#
_entry.id   AF-A0A2H9PY75-F1
#
_cell.length_a   1.000
_cell.length_b   1.000
_cell.length_c   1.000
_cell.angle_alpha   90.00
_cell.angle_beta   90.00
_cell.angle_gamma   90.00
#
_symmetry.space_group_name_H-M   'P 1'
#
loop_
_entity.id
_entity.type
_entity.pdbx_description
1 polymer ?
#
loop_
_entity_poly.entity_id
_entity_poly.type
_entity_poly.pdbx_seq_one_letter_code
_entity_poly.pdbx_strand_id
1 'polypeptide(L)'
;MKKIFVVVLVLLILVPAIMAKTVDLTVETDYPFRYVVLKMFSANGGNFIGTEYPGKTDLHGTLNGNLTTDSSSLNIVAYVIENGDALVKQEFNNVKVGSKVFLDMSTEEDESIFDDNEQGDDGQDEDNSTEEGANTTLTGEGNTGEDYGEITGAVVDDSSSSVSIIFYYVLGVLLLAGIIGFVVGKMVRTRRTKMGYSDPRDRKMPNVPEPKPVESVGSRGDMTTEARIAEAERKIREAQQELNKMRNQERIKSAEEKLRKDQEELERLRRDEN
;
A
#
# COMPACT_ATOMS: atom_id res chain seq x y z
N MET A 1 -15.95 -21.10 17.62
CA MET A 1 -14.50 -21.00 17.33
C MET A 1 -14.24 -20.69 15.86
N LYS A 2 -14.78 -21.46 14.90
CA LYS A 2 -14.59 -21.21 13.46
C LYS A 2 -14.96 -19.78 12.99
N LYS A 3 -16.10 -19.23 13.44
CA LYS A 3 -16.55 -17.88 13.04
C LYS A 3 -15.61 -16.75 13.49
N ILE A 4 -15.09 -16.82 14.72
CA ILE A 4 -14.15 -15.81 15.26
C ILE A 4 -12.81 -15.88 14.52
N PHE A 5 -12.33 -17.10 14.23
CA PHE A 5 -11.10 -17.29 13.47
C PHE A 5 -11.21 -16.72 12.05
N VAL A 6 -12.36 -16.91 11.37
CA VAL A 6 -12.61 -16.33 10.05
C VAL A 6 -12.63 -14.81 10.09
N VAL A 7 -13.28 -14.20 11.10
CA VAL A 7 -13.31 -12.73 11.23
C VAL A 7 -11.92 -12.15 11.47
N VAL A 8 -11.10 -12.78 12.32
CA VAL A 8 -9.70 -12.33 12.55
C VAL A 8 -8.84 -12.51 11.31
N LEU A 9 -9.01 -13.60 10.56
CA LEU A 9 -8.29 -13.85 9.31
C LEU A 9 -8.66 -12.81 8.24
N VAL A 10 -9.95 -12.50 8.10
CA VAL A 10 -10.44 -11.48 7.17
C VAL A 10 -9.91 -10.09 7.56
N LEU A 11 -9.92 -9.76 8.86
CA LEU A 11 -9.35 -8.50 9.35
C LEU A 11 -7.86 -8.39 9.01
N LEU A 12 -7.09 -9.47 9.19
CA LEU A 12 -5.63 -9.50 8.96
C LEU A 12 -5.28 -9.37 7.46
N ILE A 13 -6.13 -9.88 6.57
CA ILE A 13 -6.01 -9.72 5.12
C ILE A 13 -6.36 -8.28 4.67
N LEU A 14 -7.20 -7.56 5.43
CA LEU A 14 -7.60 -6.18 5.11
C LEU A 14 -6.62 -5.11 5.64
N VAL A 15 -5.72 -5.43 6.59
CA VAL A 15 -4.75 -4.46 7.14
C VAL A 15 -3.84 -3.82 6.07
N PRO A 16 -3.30 -4.54 5.07
CA PRO A 16 -2.40 -3.94 4.08
C PRO A 16 -3.05 -2.85 3.23
N ALA A 17 -4.38 -2.84 3.09
CA ALA A 17 -5.09 -1.87 2.26
C ALA A 17 -5.09 -0.43 2.82
N ILE A 18 -4.65 -0.23 4.07
CA ILE A 18 -4.71 1.08 4.76
C ILE A 18 -3.41 1.88 4.61
N MET A 19 -2.35 1.32 3.98
CA MET A 19 -1.05 2.00 3.90
C MET A 19 -0.88 2.94 2.69
N ALA A 20 -1.89 3.07 1.85
CA ALA A 20 -1.83 4.00 0.74
C ALA A 20 -1.91 5.46 1.26
N LYS A 21 -0.90 6.26 0.91
CA LYS A 21 -0.85 7.69 1.23
C LYS A 21 -1.29 8.49 0.02
N THR A 22 -2.13 9.49 0.24
CA THR A 22 -2.52 10.46 -0.79
C THR A 22 -1.62 11.69 -0.71
N VAL A 23 -1.25 12.23 -1.86
CA VAL A 23 -0.44 13.42 -2.06
C VAL A 23 -1.25 14.40 -2.87
N ASP A 24 -1.45 15.60 -2.33
CA ASP A 24 -2.03 16.70 -3.10
C ASP A 24 -0.92 17.33 -3.95
N LEU A 25 -1.14 17.34 -5.25
CA LEU A 25 -0.17 17.72 -6.25
C LEU A 25 -0.69 18.91 -7.05
N THR A 26 0.10 19.97 -7.10
CA THR A 26 -0.16 21.17 -7.89
C THR A 26 0.95 21.26 -8.94
N VAL A 27 0.58 21.16 -10.22
CA VAL A 27 1.49 21.41 -11.35
C VAL A 27 1.25 22.83 -11.83
N GLU A 28 2.31 23.60 -12.00
CA GLU A 28 2.29 24.92 -12.63
C GLU A 28 3.14 24.89 -13.90
N THR A 29 2.65 25.51 -14.96
CA THR A 29 3.32 25.52 -16.27
C THR A 29 2.86 26.71 -17.10
N ASP A 30 3.67 27.17 -18.06
CA ASP A 30 3.31 28.31 -18.94
C ASP A 30 2.26 27.97 -20.00
N TYR A 31 1.81 26.71 -20.05
CA TYR A 31 0.94 26.20 -21.11
C TYR A 31 -0.50 25.99 -20.61
N PRO A 32 -1.42 26.95 -20.84
CA PRO A 32 -2.81 26.81 -20.44
C PRO A 32 -3.58 25.80 -21.30
N PHE A 33 -4.60 25.18 -20.72
CA PHE A 33 -5.49 24.19 -21.37
C PHE A 33 -4.78 22.97 -22.00
N ARG A 34 -3.61 22.60 -21.50
CA ARG A 34 -2.82 21.45 -21.99
C ARG A 34 -2.94 20.26 -21.07
N TYR A 35 -2.81 19.05 -21.64
CA TYR A 35 -2.83 17.83 -20.85
C TYR A 35 -1.49 17.64 -20.15
N VAL A 36 -1.54 17.28 -18.87
CA VAL A 36 -0.34 16.90 -18.11
C VAL A 36 -0.38 15.40 -17.86
N VAL A 37 0.75 14.74 -18.08
CA VAL A 37 0.95 13.32 -17.79
C VAL A 37 2.09 13.19 -16.78
N LEU A 38 1.84 12.47 -15.69
CA LEU A 38 2.81 12.24 -14.64
C LEU A 38 3.24 10.78 -14.67
N LYS A 39 4.52 10.52 -14.94
CA LYS A 39 5.11 9.19 -14.79
C LYS A 39 5.85 9.13 -13.46
N MET A 40 5.61 8.07 -12.70
CA MET A 40 6.17 7.94 -11.35
C MET A 40 7.12 6.76 -11.28
N PHE A 41 8.21 6.98 -10.57
CA PHE A 41 9.26 6.00 -10.34
C PHE A 41 9.62 5.96 -8.85
N SER A 42 10.02 4.80 -8.37
CA SER A 42 10.51 4.64 -7.00
C SER A 42 11.83 5.39 -6.84
N ALA A 43 11.94 6.22 -5.79
CA ALA A 43 13.14 6.99 -5.51
C ALA A 43 14.40 6.12 -5.30
N ASN A 44 14.22 4.89 -4.78
CA ASN A 44 15.33 4.01 -4.37
C ASN A 44 15.76 2.98 -5.44
N GLY A 45 15.32 3.11 -6.68
CA GLY A 45 15.71 2.15 -7.72
C GLY A 45 15.23 2.45 -9.13
N GLY A 46 14.55 3.57 -9.36
CA GLY A 46 14.04 3.94 -10.68
C GLY A 46 12.97 2.98 -11.23
N ASN A 47 12.45 2.07 -10.39
CA ASN A 47 11.38 1.17 -10.80
C ASN A 47 10.13 1.97 -11.11
N PHE A 48 9.56 1.76 -12.29
CA PHE A 48 8.31 2.37 -12.70
C PHE A 48 7.17 1.93 -11.78
N ILE A 49 6.45 2.91 -11.23
CA ILE A 49 5.30 2.68 -10.34
C ILE A 49 4.00 2.76 -11.15
N GLY A 50 3.85 3.81 -11.96
CA GLY A 50 2.62 4.05 -12.70
C GLY A 50 2.65 5.34 -13.51
N THR A 51 1.59 5.53 -14.29
CA THR A 51 1.34 6.77 -15.05
C THR A 51 -0.03 7.29 -14.66
N GLU A 52 -0.09 8.57 -14.29
CA GLU A 52 -1.32 9.28 -13.96
C GLU A 52 -1.63 10.35 -15.00
N TYR A 53 -2.92 10.55 -15.22
CA TYR A 53 -3.48 11.54 -16.14
C TYR A 53 -4.33 12.53 -15.35
N PRO A 54 -3.70 13.43 -14.59
CA PRO A 54 -4.42 14.34 -13.69
C PRO A 54 -5.42 15.26 -14.40
N GLY A 55 -5.22 15.56 -15.68
CA GLY A 55 -6.19 16.29 -16.50
C GLY A 55 -5.55 17.36 -17.38
N LYS A 56 -6.31 18.45 -17.60
CA LYS A 56 -5.85 19.64 -18.32
C LYS A 56 -5.57 20.78 -17.35
N THR A 57 -4.55 21.57 -17.65
CA THR A 57 -4.29 22.85 -16.96
C THR A 57 -5.43 23.85 -17.17
N ASP A 58 -5.60 24.75 -16.22
CA ASP A 58 -6.56 25.83 -16.31
C ASP A 58 -6.03 27.01 -17.17
N LEU A 59 -6.70 28.16 -17.09
CA LEU A 59 -6.33 29.38 -17.80
C LEU A 59 -4.97 29.94 -17.35
N HIS A 60 -4.55 29.65 -16.11
CA HIS A 60 -3.30 30.09 -15.52
C HIS A 60 -2.19 29.05 -15.67
N GLY A 61 -2.45 27.93 -16.35
CA GLY A 61 -1.48 26.85 -16.47
C GLY A 61 -1.34 26.01 -15.19
N THR A 62 -2.28 26.12 -14.25
CA THR A 62 -2.28 25.35 -13.02
C THR A 62 -3.12 24.08 -13.16
N LEU A 63 -2.66 22.98 -12.57
CA LEU A 63 -3.40 21.73 -12.47
C LEU A 63 -3.29 21.18 -11.04
N ASN A 64 -4.42 20.99 -10.39
CA ASN A 64 -4.50 20.33 -9.09
C ASN A 64 -4.96 18.88 -9.29
N GLY A 65 -4.22 17.95 -8.70
CA GLY A 65 -4.54 16.53 -8.70
C GLY A 65 -4.20 15.90 -7.37
N ASN A 66 -4.69 14.69 -7.15
CA ASN A 66 -4.24 13.86 -6.04
C ASN A 66 -3.57 12.60 -6.59
N LEU A 67 -2.55 12.15 -5.87
CA LEU A 67 -1.81 10.96 -6.20
C LEU A 67 -1.81 10.02 -5.00
N THR A 68 -2.13 8.74 -5.22
CA THR A 68 -2.10 7.74 -4.15
C THR A 68 -0.96 6.75 -4.37
N THR A 69 -0.07 6.61 -3.40
CA THR A 69 1.07 5.69 -3.45
C THR A 69 1.36 5.07 -2.08
N ASP A 70 2.00 3.91 -2.08
CA ASP A 70 2.53 3.23 -0.89
C ASP A 70 3.99 3.64 -0.57
N SER A 71 4.65 4.35 -1.49
CA SER A 71 6.04 4.78 -1.33
C SER A 71 6.14 6.07 -0.49
N SER A 72 7.22 6.22 0.29
CA SER A 72 7.46 7.45 1.08
C SER A 72 8.07 8.59 0.27
N SER A 73 8.72 8.27 -0.85
CA SER A 73 9.27 9.23 -1.80
C SER A 73 9.21 8.69 -3.23
N LEU A 74 9.11 9.60 -4.18
CA LEU A 74 8.91 9.32 -5.60
C LEU A 74 9.84 10.17 -6.46
N ASN A 75 10.23 9.66 -7.62
CA ASN A 75 10.70 10.49 -8.73
C ASN A 75 9.54 10.64 -9.72
N ILE A 76 9.21 11.87 -10.08
CA ILE A 76 8.09 12.19 -10.96
C ILE A 76 8.65 12.80 -12.25
N VAL A 77 8.25 12.27 -13.39
CA VAL A 77 8.53 12.87 -14.70
C VAL A 77 7.21 13.39 -15.24
N ALA A 78 7.11 14.72 -15.32
CA ALA A 78 5.93 15.40 -15.81
C ALA A 78 6.10 15.76 -17.28
N TYR A 79 5.05 15.53 -18.07
CA TYR A 79 4.98 15.85 -19.48
C TYR A 79 3.79 16.77 -19.72
N VAL A 80 4.00 17.88 -20.41
CA VAL A 80 2.92 18.68 -20.99
C VAL A 80 2.72 18.21 -22.43
N ILE A 81 1.52 17.76 -22.78
CA ILE A 81 1.21 17.15 -24.07
C ILE A 81 0.23 18.02 -24.85
N GLU A 82 0.55 18.25 -26.12
CA GLU A 82 -0.34 18.83 -27.12
C GLU A 82 -0.37 17.95 -28.37
N ASN A 83 -1.57 17.59 -28.84
CA ASN A 83 -1.76 16.81 -30.07
C ASN A 83 -1.01 15.46 -30.14
N GLY A 84 -0.64 14.90 -28.98
CA GLY A 84 0.09 13.63 -28.88
C GLY A 84 1.60 13.78 -28.69
N ASP A 85 2.13 15.00 -28.86
CA ASP A 85 3.55 15.30 -28.69
C ASP A 85 3.82 15.96 -27.34
N ALA A 86 4.96 15.64 -26.74
CA ALA A 86 5.40 16.27 -25.49
C ALA A 86 6.03 17.63 -25.79
N LEU A 87 5.40 18.70 -25.33
CA LEU A 87 5.90 20.07 -25.42
C LEU A 87 7.02 20.32 -24.42
N VAL A 88 6.80 19.90 -23.17
CA VAL A 88 7.75 20.06 -22.05
C VAL A 88 7.87 18.75 -21.31
N LYS A 89 9.09 18.44 -20.88
CA LYS A 89 9.41 17.30 -20.01
C LYS A 89 10.26 17.81 -18.86
N GLN A 90 9.77 17.65 -17.63
CA GLN A 90 10.50 18.01 -16.41
C GLN A 90 10.61 16.80 -15.48
N GLU A 91 11.78 16.62 -14.85
CA GLU A 91 12.04 15.53 -13.91
C GLU A 91 12.21 16.08 -12.49
N PHE A 92 11.42 15.55 -11.56
CA PHE A 92 11.42 15.90 -10.14
C PHE A 92 11.87 14.71 -9.32
N ASN A 93 13.01 14.82 -8.67
CA ASN A 93 13.61 13.72 -7.92
C ASN A 93 13.30 13.82 -6.42
N ASN A 94 13.11 12.65 -5.79
CA ASN A 94 12.93 12.49 -4.35
C ASN A 94 11.80 13.34 -3.74
N VAL A 95 10.69 13.45 -4.46
CA VAL A 95 9.45 14.09 -4.01
C VAL A 95 8.90 13.32 -2.80
N LYS A 96 8.75 13.98 -1.66
CA LYS A 96 8.26 13.36 -0.43
C LYS A 96 6.74 13.20 -0.45
N VAL A 97 6.27 12.02 -0.09
CA VAL A 97 4.85 11.65 -0.05
C VAL A 97 4.28 11.98 1.33
N GLY A 98 3.15 12.67 1.37
CA GLY A 98 2.44 13.05 2.61
C GLY A 98 2.44 14.55 2.91
N SER A 99 2.96 15.38 2.01
CA SER A 99 2.82 16.84 2.02
C SER A 99 2.28 17.32 0.68
N LYS A 100 1.78 18.57 0.62
CA LYS A 100 1.45 19.21 -0.65
C LYS A 100 2.72 19.34 -1.50
N VAL A 101 2.65 18.92 -2.75
CA VAL A 101 3.77 18.94 -3.70
C VAL A 101 3.46 19.96 -4.79
N PHE A 102 4.41 20.87 -5.03
CA PHE A 102 4.36 21.84 -6.12
C PHE A 102 5.39 21.43 -7.18
N LEU A 103 4.91 21.19 -8.40
CA LEU A 103 5.73 20.84 -9.56
C LEU A 103 5.73 22.03 -10.50
N ASP A 104 6.81 22.82 -10.45
CA ASP A 104 6.99 23.94 -11.36
C ASP A 104 7.63 23.46 -12.67
N MET A 105 6.89 23.62 -13.76
CA MET A 105 7.30 23.32 -15.13
C MET A 105 7.32 24.57 -16.00
N SER A 106 7.43 25.75 -15.38
CA SER A 106 7.63 26.99 -16.10
C SER A 106 9.00 26.92 -16.78
N THR A 107 9.06 27.36 -18.03
CA THR A 107 10.33 27.48 -18.74
C THR A 107 11.00 28.70 -18.13
N GLU A 108 11.90 28.50 -17.16
CA GLU A 108 12.87 29.56 -16.86
C GLU A 108 13.50 29.91 -18.21
N GLU A 109 13.33 31.15 -18.67
CA GLU A 109 14.14 31.68 -19.76
C GLU A 109 15.58 31.50 -19.26
N ASP A 110 16.23 30.40 -19.66
CA ASP A 110 17.68 30.32 -19.67
C ASP A 110 18.09 31.61 -20.39
N GLU A 111 18.54 32.62 -19.63
CA GLU A 111 19.24 33.75 -20.19
C GLU A 111 20.33 33.11 -21.04
N SER A 112 20.08 33.07 -22.34
CA SER A 112 20.99 32.48 -23.30
C SER A 112 22.27 33.27 -23.14
N ILE A 113 23.27 32.69 -22.48
CA ILE A 113 24.64 33.13 -22.59
C ILE A 113 24.95 32.95 -24.07
N PHE A 114 24.76 34.02 -24.83
CA PHE A 114 25.38 34.21 -26.13
C PHE A 114 26.87 34.12 -25.86
N ASP A 115 27.41 32.93 -26.05
CA ASP A 115 28.83 32.69 -26.18
C ASP A 115 29.22 33.26 -27.56
N ASP A 116 29.36 34.58 -27.61
CA ASP A 116 29.89 35.30 -28.77
C ASP A 116 31.40 35.06 -28.79
N ASN A 117 31.77 33.84 -29.15
CA ASN A 117 33.15 33.45 -29.38
C ASN A 117 33.55 33.90 -30.79
N GLU A 118 33.59 35.21 -31.00
CA GLU A 118 34.40 35.80 -32.06
C GLU A 118 35.83 36.01 -31.54
N GLN A 119 36.72 35.39 -32.29
CA GLN A 119 38.15 35.28 -32.10
C GLN A 119 38.84 36.60 -32.49
N GLY A 120 39.58 37.20 -31.54
CA GLY A 120 40.53 38.31 -31.78
C GLY A 120 40.92 38.97 -30.44
N ASP A 121 41.92 38.47 -29.74
CA ASP A 121 43.35 38.83 -29.82
C ASP A 121 43.71 40.20 -29.20
N ASP A 122 44.70 40.14 -28.30
CA ASP A 122 45.46 41.17 -27.59
C ASP A 122 44.79 42.10 -26.54
N GLY A 123 44.84 41.63 -25.29
CA GLY A 123 45.70 42.19 -24.23
C GLY A 123 45.49 43.63 -23.73
N GLN A 124 44.97 43.77 -22.50
CA GLN A 124 45.58 44.63 -21.50
C GLN A 124 45.05 44.34 -20.09
N ASP A 125 45.98 44.16 -19.15
CA ASP A 125 45.76 44.18 -17.71
C ASP A 125 45.12 45.51 -17.27
N GLU A 126 44.04 45.44 -16.50
CA GLU A 126 43.75 46.45 -15.49
C GLU A 126 43.02 45.85 -14.29
N ASP A 127 43.70 46.03 -13.16
CA ASP A 127 43.39 45.63 -11.80
C ASP A 127 42.16 46.41 -11.30
N ASN A 128 41.11 45.72 -10.82
CA ASN A 128 40.14 46.36 -9.94
C ASN A 128 39.52 45.37 -8.93
N SER A 129 40.21 45.25 -7.80
CA SER A 129 39.65 44.91 -6.49
C SER A 129 38.43 45.79 -6.17
N THR A 130 37.32 45.22 -5.68
CA THR A 130 36.54 45.72 -4.52
C THR A 130 35.39 44.76 -4.15
N GLU A 131 35.50 44.25 -2.92
CA GLU A 131 34.51 43.90 -1.88
C GLU A 131 33.54 42.70 -1.96
N GLU A 132 33.75 41.84 -0.97
CA GLU A 132 32.80 40.95 -0.29
C GLU A 132 31.49 41.67 0.11
N GLY A 133 30.36 41.08 -0.28
CA GLY A 133 29.03 41.38 0.26
C GLY A 133 28.46 40.14 0.94
N ALA A 134 28.44 40.18 2.27
CA ALA A 134 28.06 39.10 3.17
C ALA A 134 26.59 38.61 3.04
N ASN A 135 26.42 37.34 3.42
CA ASN A 135 25.18 36.69 3.84
C ASN A 135 24.15 37.63 4.50
N THR A 136 22.90 37.56 4.06
CA THR A 136 21.75 37.92 4.92
C THR A 136 20.74 36.78 4.96
N THR A 137 20.81 36.04 6.06
CA THR A 137 19.78 35.14 6.58
C THR A 137 18.53 35.96 6.92
N LEU A 138 17.41 35.71 6.25
CA LEU A 138 16.11 36.24 6.65
C LEU A 138 15.50 35.35 7.75
N THR A 139 15.86 35.66 8.99
CA THR A 139 15.10 35.30 10.19
C THR A 139 14.28 36.53 10.57
N GLY A 140 12.97 36.47 10.41
CA GLY A 140 12.04 37.56 10.76
C GLY A 140 10.90 37.02 11.60
N GLU A 141 11.09 37.05 12.92
CA GLU A 141 10.08 36.75 13.94
C GLU A 141 9.74 38.07 14.67
N GLY A 142 8.46 38.44 14.68
CA GLY A 142 7.84 39.50 15.51
C GLY A 142 8.12 40.95 15.08
N ASN A 143 7.16 41.89 15.06
CA ASN A 143 6.01 42.02 15.94
C ASN A 143 5.00 43.08 15.42
N THR A 144 3.72 42.83 15.71
CA THR A 144 2.62 43.78 16.02
C THR A 144 2.12 44.81 15.00
N GLY A 145 0.86 44.59 14.57
CA GLY A 145 -0.23 45.54 14.85
C GLY A 145 -1.00 46.06 13.63
N GLU A 146 -2.19 45.50 13.38
CA GLU A 146 -3.47 46.23 13.35
C GLU A 146 -4.63 45.33 12.83
N ASP A 147 -5.35 44.79 13.81
CA ASP A 147 -6.79 44.59 13.92
C ASP A 147 -7.69 44.83 12.68
N TYR A 148 -8.07 43.75 12.00
CA TYR A 148 -9.40 43.60 11.38
C TYR A 148 -9.81 42.12 11.31
N GLY A 149 -10.89 41.78 12.00
CA GLY A 149 -11.72 40.61 11.67
C GLY A 149 -11.39 39.35 12.46
N GLU A 150 -12.02 39.24 13.63
CA GLU A 150 -12.18 38.02 14.41
C GLU A 150 -12.90 36.92 13.59
N ILE A 151 -12.14 36.22 12.73
CA ILE A 151 -12.54 34.93 12.19
C ILE A 151 -12.08 33.89 13.21
N THR A 152 -13.03 33.33 13.94
CA THR A 152 -12.87 32.15 14.79
C THR A 152 -12.68 30.89 13.93
N GLY A 153 -11.69 30.93 13.04
CA GLY A 153 -11.17 29.76 12.37
C GLY A 153 -10.22 29.08 13.33
N ALA A 154 -10.63 27.96 13.91
CA ALA A 154 -9.69 27.08 14.56
C ALA A 154 -8.55 26.82 13.57
N VAL A 155 -7.38 27.38 13.87
CA VAL A 155 -6.12 26.95 13.26
C VAL A 155 -6.01 25.49 13.68
N VAL A 156 -6.39 24.59 12.78
CA VAL A 156 -5.98 23.20 12.85
C VAL A 156 -4.48 23.29 12.64
N ASP A 157 -3.76 23.29 13.75
CA ASP A 157 -2.32 23.10 13.75
C ASP A 157 -2.08 21.81 12.95
N ASP A 158 -1.54 21.96 11.74
CA ASP A 158 -1.08 20.90 10.85
C ASP A 158 0.22 20.29 11.41
N SER A 159 0.30 20.17 12.74
CA SER A 159 1.12 19.19 13.41
C SER A 159 0.53 17.83 13.05
N SER A 160 0.85 17.42 11.81
CA SER A 160 0.88 16.04 11.35
C SER A 160 1.67 15.28 12.41
N SER A 161 0.94 14.81 13.43
CA SER A 161 1.48 13.97 14.47
C SER A 161 1.82 12.70 13.72
N SER A 162 3.04 12.66 13.19
CA SER A 162 3.60 11.52 12.51
C SER A 162 3.72 10.48 13.61
N VAL A 163 2.63 9.75 13.83
CA VAL A 163 2.56 8.67 14.79
C VAL A 163 3.71 7.75 14.41
N SER A 164 4.72 7.72 15.28
CA SER A 164 5.98 7.07 14.97
C SER A 164 5.68 5.64 14.52
N ILE A 165 6.36 5.15 13.48
CA ILE A 165 6.24 3.77 13.02
C ILE A 165 6.34 2.76 14.19
N ILE A 166 7.09 3.12 15.23
CA ILE A 166 7.22 2.38 16.50
C ILE A 166 5.87 2.18 17.21
N PHE A 167 4.99 3.17 17.20
CA PHE A 167 3.66 3.08 17.80
C PHE A 167 2.81 1.98 17.15
N TYR A 168 2.88 1.84 15.81
CA TYR A 168 2.17 0.78 15.10
C TYR A 168 2.71 -0.61 15.47
N TYR A 169 4.03 -0.75 15.65
CA TYR A 169 4.62 -2.00 16.14
C TYR A 169 4.16 -2.32 17.58
N VAL A 170 4.18 -1.33 18.47
CA VAL A 170 3.72 -1.50 19.87
C VAL A 170 2.24 -1.88 19.91
N LEU A 171 1.40 -1.21 19.12
CA LEU A 171 -0.03 -1.49 19.03
C LEU A 171 -0.29 -2.91 18.47
N GLY A 172 0.48 -3.32 17.45
CA GLY A 172 0.42 -4.66 16.88
C GLY A 172 0.79 -5.75 17.88
N VAL A 173 1.87 -5.57 18.65
CA VAL A 173 2.29 -6.50 19.71
C VAL A 173 1.23 -6.59 20.81
N LEU A 174 0.63 -5.46 21.20
CA LEU A 174 -0.40 -5.41 22.24
C LEU A 174 -1.68 -6.13 21.80
N LEU A 175 -2.10 -5.96 20.55
CA LEU A 175 -3.21 -6.71 19.96
C LEU A 175 -2.91 -8.22 19.91
N LEU A 176 -1.71 -8.59 19.47
CA LEU A 176 -1.30 -9.99 19.38
C LEU A 176 -1.27 -10.65 20.78
N ALA A 177 -0.72 -9.96 21.78
CA ALA A 177 -0.72 -10.41 23.16
C ALA A 177 -2.14 -10.58 23.71
N GLY A 178 -3.06 -9.66 23.38
CA GLY A 178 -4.48 -9.77 23.73
C GLY A 178 -5.15 -11.01 23.12
N ILE A 179 -4.89 -11.29 21.84
CA ILE A 179 -5.42 -12.48 21.15
C ILE A 179 -4.87 -13.77 21.80
N ILE A 180 -3.56 -13.85 22.03
CA ILE A 180 -2.92 -15.00 22.66
C ILE A 180 -3.48 -15.20 24.07
N GLY A 181 -3.56 -14.13 24.87
CA GLY A 181 -4.12 -14.15 26.22
C GLY A 181 -5.57 -14.61 26.25
N PHE A 182 -6.39 -14.16 25.30
CA PHE A 182 -7.78 -14.58 25.17
C PHE A 182 -7.91 -16.07 24.81
N VAL A 183 -7.09 -16.57 23.87
CA VAL A 183 -7.09 -17.98 23.46
C VAL A 183 -6.64 -18.88 24.62
N VAL A 184 -5.53 -18.53 25.29
CA VAL A 184 -4.99 -19.29 26.43
C VAL A 184 -5.96 -19.25 27.61
N GLY A 185 -6.46 -18.06 27.98
CA GLY A 185 -7.42 -17.90 29.08
C GLY A 185 -8.71 -18.69 28.85
N LYS A 186 -9.22 -18.70 27.62
CA LYS A 186 -10.38 -19.52 27.27
C LYS A 186 -10.07 -21.02 27.27
N MET A 187 -8.89 -21.44 26.81
CA MET A 187 -8.49 -22.85 26.83
C MET A 187 -8.37 -23.38 28.27
N VAL A 188 -7.81 -22.57 29.18
CA VAL A 188 -7.73 -22.90 30.61
C VAL A 188 -9.12 -22.97 31.25
N ARG A 189 -10.00 -22.00 30.97
CA ARG A 189 -11.37 -22.00 31.50
C ARG A 189 -12.20 -23.20 31.01
N THR A 190 -12.02 -23.60 29.74
CA THR A 190 -12.74 -24.75 29.16
C THR A 190 -12.20 -26.10 29.67
N ARG A 191 -10.90 -26.19 30.00
CA ARG A 191 -10.33 -27.37 30.66
C ARG A 191 -10.84 -27.50 32.11
N ARG A 192 -10.95 -26.39 32.84
CA ARG A 192 -11.49 -26.38 34.21
C ARG A 192 -12.98 -26.75 34.30
N THR A 193 -13.79 -26.46 33.28
CA THR A 193 -15.20 -26.89 33.26
C THR A 193 -15.41 -28.31 32.76
N LYS A 194 -14.47 -28.90 32.02
CA LYS A 194 -14.53 -30.31 31.59
C LYS A 194 -13.90 -31.29 32.59
N MET A 195 -12.94 -30.84 33.39
CA MET A 195 -12.46 -31.58 34.56
C MET A 195 -13.41 -31.27 35.72
N GLY A 196 -14.40 -32.14 35.93
CA GLY A 196 -15.54 -31.96 36.84
C GLY A 196 -15.21 -31.63 38.30
N TYR A 197 -14.78 -30.40 38.57
CA TYR A 197 -14.99 -29.75 39.86
C TYR A 197 -16.43 -29.25 39.89
N SER A 198 -17.36 -30.20 40.03
CA SER A 198 -18.67 -29.91 40.59
C SER A 198 -18.45 -29.36 41.99
N ASP A 199 -18.78 -28.09 42.17
CA ASP A 199 -18.95 -27.43 43.45
C ASP A 199 -19.69 -28.38 44.42
N PRO A 200 -19.11 -28.73 45.58
CA PRO A 200 -19.70 -29.71 46.50
C PRO A 200 -20.95 -29.20 47.23
N ARG A 201 -21.49 -28.02 46.90
CA ARG A 201 -22.59 -27.41 47.65
C ARG A 201 -24.00 -27.76 47.21
N ASP A 202 -24.20 -28.48 46.10
CA ASP A 202 -25.54 -28.84 45.61
C ASP A 202 -25.71 -30.34 45.28
N ARG A 203 -25.44 -31.21 46.26
CA ARG A 203 -25.92 -32.61 46.19
C ARG A 203 -26.91 -32.89 47.31
N LYS A 204 -28.19 -32.61 47.02
CA LYS A 204 -29.31 -33.33 47.67
C LYS A 204 -29.12 -34.81 47.38
N MET A 205 -28.91 -35.59 48.44
CA MET A 205 -28.77 -37.04 48.41
C MET A 205 -30.03 -37.69 47.81
N PRO A 206 -29.94 -38.44 46.71
CA PRO A 206 -30.87 -39.52 46.46
C PRO A 206 -30.38 -40.73 47.24
N ASN A 207 -31.25 -41.19 48.12
CA ASN A 207 -31.14 -42.46 48.83
C ASN A 207 -31.00 -43.64 47.84
N VAL A 208 -30.58 -44.80 48.38
CA VAL A 208 -30.70 -46.18 47.83
C VAL A 208 -29.53 -46.66 46.92
N PRO A 209 -29.19 -47.97 46.89
CA PRO A 209 -28.54 -48.82 47.89
C PRO A 209 -27.26 -49.50 47.34
N GLU A 210 -26.61 -50.32 48.17
CA GLU A 210 -25.33 -51.01 47.95
C GLU A 210 -25.13 -51.79 46.62
N PRO A 211 -23.88 -51.92 46.14
CA PRO A 211 -23.53 -52.45 44.82
C PRO A 211 -23.39 -53.98 44.78
N LYS A 212 -23.78 -54.59 43.65
CA LYS A 212 -23.34 -55.94 43.24
C LYS A 212 -22.12 -55.82 42.33
N PRO A 213 -21.08 -56.68 42.47
CA PRO A 213 -19.93 -56.68 41.58
C PRO A 213 -20.23 -57.56 40.36
N VAL A 214 -20.04 -57.04 39.15
CA VAL A 214 -20.04 -57.84 37.92
C VAL A 214 -18.84 -57.44 37.06
N GLU A 215 -17.87 -58.35 37.10
CA GLU A 215 -17.13 -58.94 35.98
C GLU A 215 -16.50 -58.03 34.92
N SER A 216 -15.17 -58.13 34.89
CA SER A 216 -14.24 -57.78 33.83
C SER A 216 -14.69 -58.31 32.46
N VAL A 217 -14.98 -57.41 31.52
CA VAL A 217 -15.13 -57.73 30.09
C VAL A 217 -13.87 -57.33 29.34
N GLY A 218 -13.01 -58.33 29.20
CA GLY A 218 -12.30 -58.73 27.98
C GLY A 218 -12.07 -57.71 26.87
N SER A 219 -10.80 -57.39 26.71
CA SER A 219 -10.15 -56.94 25.48
C SER A 219 -10.59 -57.77 24.26
N ARG A 220 -11.32 -57.16 23.31
CA ARG A 220 -11.59 -57.69 21.97
C ARG A 220 -10.98 -56.73 20.95
N GLY A 221 -10.02 -57.26 20.19
CA GLY A 221 -9.14 -56.52 19.28
C GLY A 221 -9.83 -55.80 18.13
N ASP A 222 -9.43 -54.54 17.97
CA ASP A 222 -8.85 -53.85 16.80
C ASP A 222 -9.10 -54.28 15.34
N MET A 223 -10.10 -55.12 15.03
CA MET A 223 -10.39 -55.46 13.62
C MET A 223 -11.21 -54.36 12.89
N THR A 224 -11.74 -53.37 13.62
CA THR A 224 -12.56 -52.29 13.03
C THR A 224 -11.78 -51.02 12.70
N THR A 225 -10.60 -50.84 13.29
CA THR A 225 -9.77 -49.65 13.10
C THR A 225 -9.04 -49.71 11.77
N GLU A 226 -8.47 -50.87 11.41
CA GLU A 226 -7.76 -51.08 10.13
C GLU A 226 -8.69 -50.95 8.92
N ALA A 227 -9.91 -51.51 8.99
CA ALA A 227 -10.89 -51.39 7.92
C ALA A 227 -11.31 -49.94 7.66
N ARG A 228 -11.41 -49.12 8.72
CA ARG A 228 -11.72 -47.68 8.60
C ARG A 228 -10.56 -46.87 8.03
N ILE A 229 -9.33 -47.26 8.36
CA ILE A 229 -8.11 -46.63 7.81
C ILE A 229 -8.00 -46.94 6.31
N ALA A 230 -8.22 -48.20 5.90
CA ALA A 230 -8.20 -48.59 4.49
C ALA A 230 -9.25 -47.86 3.65
N GLU A 231 -10.48 -47.67 4.18
CA GLU A 231 -11.52 -46.90 3.48
C GLU A 231 -11.16 -45.41 3.36
N ALA A 232 -10.54 -44.83 4.40
CA ALA A 232 -10.10 -43.45 4.39
C ALA A 232 -8.97 -43.21 3.38
N GLU A 233 -7.99 -44.12 3.29
CA GLU A 233 -6.91 -44.04 2.31
C GLU A 233 -7.43 -44.14 0.87
N ARG A 234 -8.42 -44.99 0.61
CA ARG A 234 -9.03 -45.11 -0.71
C ARG A 234 -9.72 -43.80 -1.13
N LYS A 235 -10.48 -43.18 -0.23
CA LYS A 235 -11.14 -41.88 -0.47
C LYS A 235 -10.14 -40.75 -0.73
N ILE A 236 -9.01 -40.73 -0.02
CA ILE A 236 -7.95 -39.73 -0.24
C ILE A 236 -7.34 -39.90 -1.63
N ARG A 237 -7.07 -41.15 -2.04
CA ARG A 237 -6.49 -41.45 -3.36
C ARG A 237 -7.44 -41.09 -4.51
N GLU A 238 -8.74 -41.38 -4.36
CA GLU A 238 -9.77 -41.00 -5.33
C GLU A 238 -9.88 -39.47 -5.46
N ALA A 239 -9.91 -38.74 -4.33
CA ALA A 239 -9.95 -37.28 -4.33
C ALA A 239 -8.69 -36.64 -4.96
N GLN A 240 -7.50 -37.22 -4.73
CA GLN A 240 -6.27 -36.75 -5.36
C GLN A 240 -6.28 -36.94 -6.89
N GLN A 241 -6.85 -38.04 -7.37
CA GLN A 241 -6.98 -38.29 -8.81
C GLN A 241 -8.00 -37.34 -9.46
N GLU A 242 -9.09 -37.03 -8.78
CA GLU A 242 -10.10 -36.08 -9.25
C GLU A 242 -9.54 -34.65 -9.31
N LEU A 243 -8.78 -34.23 -8.28
CA LEU A 243 -8.07 -32.94 -8.26
C LEU A 243 -7.07 -32.81 -9.41
N ASN A 244 -6.30 -33.86 -9.70
CA ASN A 244 -5.36 -33.85 -10.82
C ASN A 244 -6.06 -33.76 -12.18
N LYS A 245 -7.23 -34.40 -12.33
CA LYS A 245 -8.05 -34.28 -13.55
C LYS A 245 -8.59 -32.86 -13.73
N MET A 246 -9.15 -32.25 -12.66
CA MET A 246 -9.66 -30.88 -12.70
C MET A 246 -8.55 -29.87 -13.00
N ARG A 247 -7.39 -29.99 -12.34
CA ARG A 247 -6.24 -29.10 -12.57
C ARG A 247 -5.74 -29.17 -14.02
N ASN A 248 -5.75 -30.35 -14.64
CA ASN A 248 -5.36 -30.48 -16.05
C ASN A 248 -6.40 -29.86 -16.99
N GLN A 249 -7.70 -30.00 -16.70
CA GLN A 249 -8.76 -29.37 -17.50
C GLN A 249 -8.70 -27.84 -17.42
N GLU A 250 -8.48 -27.26 -16.24
CA GLU A 250 -8.32 -25.80 -16.07
C GLU A 250 -7.08 -25.26 -16.80
N ARG A 251 -5.95 -26.00 -16.77
CA ARG A 251 -4.74 -25.64 -17.51
C ARG A 251 -4.93 -25.70 -19.02
N ILE A 252 -5.67 -26.69 -19.51
CA ILE A 252 -6.02 -26.78 -20.94
C ILE A 252 -6.92 -25.62 -21.34
N LYS A 253 -7.97 -25.33 -20.56
CA LYS A 253 -8.92 -24.24 -20.85
C LYS A 253 -8.26 -22.87 -20.87
N SER A 254 -7.36 -22.61 -19.92
CA SER A 254 -6.59 -21.35 -19.89
C SER A 254 -5.59 -21.23 -21.04
N ALA A 255 -4.99 -22.34 -21.48
CA ALA A 255 -4.14 -22.36 -22.67
C ALA A 255 -4.94 -22.13 -23.97
N GLU A 256 -6.14 -22.71 -24.09
CA GLU A 256 -7.05 -22.47 -25.23
C GLU A 256 -7.53 -21.02 -25.30
N GLU A 257 -7.89 -20.42 -24.16
CA GLU A 257 -8.31 -19.02 -24.12
C GLU A 257 -7.17 -18.07 -24.51
N LYS A 258 -5.93 -18.38 -24.07
CA LYS A 258 -4.75 -17.61 -24.46
C LYS A 258 -4.49 -17.74 -25.96
N LEU A 259 -4.53 -18.96 -26.51
CA LEU A 259 -4.37 -19.18 -27.96
C LEU A 259 -5.42 -18.44 -28.79
N ARG A 260 -6.67 -18.37 -28.31
CA ARG A 260 -7.73 -17.62 -29.00
C ARG A 260 -7.44 -16.11 -29.03
N LYS A 261 -7.00 -15.54 -27.90
CA LYS A 261 -6.62 -14.12 -27.83
C LYS A 261 -5.43 -13.80 -28.74
N ASP A 262 -4.42 -14.66 -28.75
CA ASP A 262 -3.26 -14.50 -29.62
C ASP A 262 -3.66 -14.56 -31.12
N GLN A 263 -4.64 -15.40 -31.49
CA GLN A 263 -5.18 -15.44 -32.85
C GLN A 263 -5.98 -14.19 -33.21
N GLU A 264 -6.84 -13.70 -32.31
CA GLU A 264 -7.61 -12.47 -32.50
C GLU A 264 -6.68 -11.24 -32.67
N GLU A 265 -5.59 -11.19 -31.91
CA GLU A 265 -4.57 -10.14 -32.02
C GLU A 265 -3.80 -10.22 -33.35
N LEU A 266 -3.38 -11.42 -33.78
CA LEU A 266 -2.74 -11.61 -35.08
C LEU A 266 -3.66 -11.23 -36.25
N GLU A 267 -4.96 -11.53 -36.18
CA GLU A 267 -5.92 -11.09 -37.19
C GLU A 267 -6.11 -9.58 -37.22
N ARG A 268 -6.10 -8.94 -36.05
CA ARG A 268 -6.18 -7.48 -35.95
C ARG A 268 -4.96 -6.82 -36.58
N LEU A 269 -3.76 -7.30 -36.25
CA LEU A 269 -2.52 -6.79 -36.84
C LEU A 269 -2.49 -6.97 -38.36
N ARG A 270 -2.98 -8.09 -38.89
CA ARG A 270 -3.10 -8.31 -40.35
C ARG A 270 -4.09 -7.39 -41.05
N ARG A 271 -5.12 -6.90 -40.35
CA ARG A 271 -6.08 -5.93 -40.89
C ARG A 271 -5.55 -4.50 -40.84
N ASP A 272 -4.75 -4.17 -39.83
CA ASP A 272 -4.18 -2.83 -39.67
C ASP A 272 -2.97 -2.60 -40.62
N GLU A 273 -2.39 -3.66 -41.19
CA GLU A 273 -1.23 -3.63 -42.12
C GLU A 273 -1.62 -3.60 -43.63
N ASN A 274 -2.91 -3.63 -43.97
CA ASN A 274 -3.42 -3.44 -45.35
C ASN A 274 -4.25 -2.17 -45.49
#